data_AF-A0A285TCR5-F1
#
_entry.id   AF-A0A285TCR5-F1
#
_cell.length_a   1.000
_cell.length_b   1.000
_cell.length_c   1.000
_cell.angle_alpha   90.00
_cell.angle_beta   90.00
_cell.angle_gamma   90.00
#
_symmetry.space_group_name_H-M   'P 1'
#
loop_
_entity.id
_entity.type
_entity.pdbx_description
1 polymer ?
#
loop_
_entity_poly.entity_id
_entity_poly.type
_entity_poly.pdbx_seq_one_letter_code
_entity_poly.pdbx_strand_id
1 'polypeptide(L)'
;MDATISVVCYKSKTLSNGEHPLMLRISKDGKKKYQSLGISVNPKFWDFQKNKPKPKCPNLEYLQKIILDKKLELQKKMLEIKSGQKEYSAATLIEANEKLLVAKTVDCFYKEIIAQCEINGKSSVSCPLKPSDSAPLKHSTMPP
;
A
#
# COMPACT_ATOMS: atom_id res chain seq x y z
N MET A 1 14.29 -15.29 14.61
CA MET A 1 12.98 -15.91 14.31
C MET A 1 12.30 -15.12 13.20
N ASP A 2 11.42 -15.77 12.44
CA ASP A 2 10.64 -15.06 11.42
C ASP A 2 9.56 -14.18 12.02
N ALA A 3 9.28 -13.06 11.34
CA ALA A 3 8.19 -12.18 11.71
C ALA A 3 6.84 -12.88 11.47
N THR A 4 5.95 -12.81 12.47
CA THR A 4 4.59 -13.33 12.36
C THR A 4 3.64 -12.19 12.01
N ILE A 5 2.86 -12.36 10.93
CA ILE A 5 1.86 -11.41 10.47
C ILE A 5 0.46 -11.91 10.85
N SER A 6 -0.30 -11.08 11.53
CA SER A 6 -1.69 -11.37 11.93
C SER A 6 -2.55 -10.14 11.74
N VAL A 7 -3.85 -10.31 11.55
CA VAL A 7 -4.80 -9.18 11.53
C VAL A 7 -5.65 -9.28 12.78
N VAL A 8 -5.81 -8.18 13.50
CA VAL A 8 -6.54 -8.13 14.76
C VAL A 8 -7.51 -6.95 14.77
N CYS A 9 -8.64 -7.15 15.42
CA CYS A 9 -9.60 -6.08 15.67
C CYS A 9 -9.19 -5.32 16.94
N TYR A 10 -9.02 -4.00 16.83
CA TYR A 10 -8.45 -3.19 17.91
C TYR A 10 -9.51 -2.69 18.88
N LYS A 11 -9.73 -3.47 19.94
CA LYS A 11 -10.77 -3.23 20.97
C LYS A 11 -10.63 -1.89 21.69
N SER A 12 -9.42 -1.39 21.84
CA SER A 12 -9.14 -0.17 22.61
C SER A 12 -9.54 1.12 21.88
N LYS A 13 -9.94 1.03 20.60
CA LYS A 13 -10.41 2.19 19.81
C LYS A 13 -11.77 1.89 19.22
N THR A 14 -12.74 2.73 19.56
CA THR A 14 -14.09 2.68 18.99
C THR A 14 -14.28 3.94 18.15
N LEU A 15 -14.77 3.77 16.93
CA LEU A 15 -15.14 4.88 16.05
C LEU A 15 -16.52 5.42 16.43
N SER A 16 -16.88 6.61 15.93
CA SER A 16 -18.17 7.24 16.20
C SER A 16 -19.38 6.39 15.78
N ASN A 17 -19.20 5.50 14.80
CA ASN A 17 -20.20 4.53 14.33
C ASN A 17 -20.28 3.24 15.19
N GLY A 18 -19.50 3.14 16.27
CA GLY A 18 -19.45 1.96 17.15
C GLY A 18 -18.62 0.79 16.61
N GLU A 19 -17.90 0.98 15.51
CA GLU A 19 -17.00 -0.04 14.96
C GLU A 19 -15.58 0.07 15.52
N HIS A 20 -14.81 -1.02 15.39
CA HIS A 20 -13.41 -1.06 15.75
C HIS A 20 -12.53 -1.18 14.50
N PRO A 21 -11.40 -0.46 14.43
CA PRO A 21 -10.50 -0.56 13.30
C PRO A 21 -9.78 -1.92 13.29
N LEU A 22 -9.56 -2.46 12.10
CA LEU A 22 -8.71 -3.61 11.89
C LEU A 22 -7.25 -3.18 11.72
N MET A 23 -6.39 -3.86 12.46
CA MET A 23 -4.96 -3.59 12.51
C MET A 23 -4.18 -4.81 12.06
N LEU A 24 -3.22 -4.58 11.19
CA LEU A 24 -2.19 -5.54 10.84
C LEU A 24 -1.13 -5.53 11.95
N ARG A 25 -0.93 -6.68 12.58
CA ARG A 25 0.03 -6.88 13.66
C ARG A 25 1.19 -7.70 13.16
N ILE A 26 2.37 -7.11 13.21
CA ILE A 26 3.65 -7.76 12.92
C ILE A 26 4.37 -7.98 14.26
N SER A 27 4.71 -9.23 14.55
CA SER A 27 5.48 -9.60 15.75
C SER A 27 6.82 -10.18 15.32
N LYS A 28 7.93 -9.54 15.69
CA LYS A 28 9.30 -10.03 15.44
C LYS A 28 10.17 -9.71 16.65
N ASP A 29 10.96 -10.68 17.12
CA ASP A 29 11.96 -10.51 18.19
C ASP A 29 11.36 -9.87 19.46
N GLY A 30 10.19 -10.35 19.89
CA GLY A 30 9.46 -9.85 21.06
C GLY A 30 8.79 -8.48 20.87
N LYS A 31 9.11 -7.75 19.81
CA LYS A 31 8.53 -6.45 19.48
C LYS A 31 7.29 -6.63 18.61
N LYS A 32 6.21 -5.94 18.98
CA LYS A 32 4.94 -5.91 18.25
C LYS A 32 4.78 -4.53 17.65
N LYS A 33 4.41 -4.49 16.38
CA LYS A 33 4.03 -3.25 15.72
C LYS A 33 2.68 -3.45 15.04
N TYR A 34 1.93 -2.35 14.97
CA TYR A 34 0.56 -2.33 14.46
C TYR A 34 0.49 -1.30 13.34
N GLN A 35 -0.19 -1.66 12.26
CA GLN A 35 -0.50 -0.79 11.15
C GLN A 35 -1.98 -0.86 10.84
N SER A 36 -2.61 0.29 10.58
CA SER A 36 -4.03 0.33 10.22
C SER A 36 -4.26 -0.29 8.84
N LEU A 37 -5.30 -1.11 8.71
CA LEU A 37 -5.77 -1.59 7.40
C LEU A 37 -6.67 -0.58 6.69
N GLY A 38 -7.04 0.53 7.34
CA GLY A 38 -7.96 1.53 6.78
C GLY A 38 -9.43 1.10 6.77
N ILE A 39 -9.75 -0.04 7.39
CA ILE A 39 -11.10 -0.58 7.48
C ILE A 39 -11.47 -0.85 8.94
N SER A 40 -12.77 -0.75 9.24
CA SER A 40 -13.35 -1.05 10.54
C SER A 40 -14.40 -2.15 10.43
N VAL A 41 -14.66 -2.82 11.54
CA VAL A 41 -15.68 -3.86 11.64
C VAL A 41 -16.41 -3.75 12.96
N ASN A 42 -17.71 -4.02 12.95
CA ASN A 42 -18.45 -4.14 14.18
C ASN A 42 -17.93 -5.34 15.00
N PRO A 43 -17.62 -5.19 16.31
CA PRO A 43 -17.15 -6.29 17.15
C PRO A 43 -18.08 -7.52 17.16
N LYS A 44 -19.38 -7.33 16.92
CA LYS A 44 -20.36 -8.43 16.83
C LYS A 44 -20.03 -9.39 15.68
N PHE A 45 -19.45 -8.89 14.59
CA PHE A 45 -19.10 -9.65 13.38
C PHE A 45 -17.65 -10.10 13.33
N TRP A 46 -16.85 -9.86 14.37
CA TRP A 46 -15.46 -10.32 14.44
C TRP A 46 -15.30 -11.42 15.48
N ASP A 47 -14.56 -12.47 15.13
CA ASP A 47 -14.14 -13.51 16.07
C ASP A 47 -12.76 -13.14 16.65
N PHE A 48 -12.73 -12.73 17.92
CA PHE A 48 -11.50 -12.33 18.61
C PHE A 48 -10.60 -13.50 19.01
N GLN A 49 -11.13 -14.71 19.09
CA GLN A 49 -10.32 -15.90 19.38
C GLN A 49 -9.59 -16.35 18.12
N LYS A 50 -10.32 -16.40 16.99
CA LYS A 50 -9.77 -16.82 15.70
C LYS A 50 -9.13 -15.70 14.89
N ASN A 51 -9.34 -14.44 15.29
CA ASN A 51 -8.91 -13.24 14.56
C ASN A 51 -9.37 -13.24 13.09
N LYS A 52 -10.65 -13.56 12.89
CA LYS A 52 -11.28 -13.67 11.57
C LYS A 52 -12.69 -13.05 11.59
N PRO A 53 -13.19 -12.57 10.45
CA PRO A 53 -14.59 -12.16 10.36
C PRO A 53 -15.51 -13.38 10.50
N LYS A 54 -16.63 -13.20 11.19
CA LYS A 54 -17.68 -14.21 11.34
C LYS A 54 -18.44 -14.38 10.01
N PRO A 55 -19.01 -15.55 9.73
CA PRO A 55 -19.76 -15.79 8.49
C PRO A 55 -21.00 -14.89 8.33
N LYS A 56 -21.54 -14.37 9.44
CA LYS A 56 -22.67 -13.43 9.43
C LYS A 56 -22.26 -11.95 9.20
N CYS A 57 -20.99 -11.69 8.89
CA CYS A 57 -20.50 -10.33 8.64
C CYS A 57 -21.08 -9.79 7.32
N PRO A 58 -21.61 -8.55 7.29
CA PRO A 58 -21.91 -7.89 6.03
C PRO A 58 -20.61 -7.72 5.22
N ASN A 59 -20.69 -7.88 3.90
CA ASN A 59 -19.55 -7.76 2.98
C ASN A 59 -18.35 -8.66 3.35
N LEU A 60 -18.63 -9.89 3.80
CA LEU A 60 -17.62 -10.86 4.22
C LEU A 60 -16.55 -11.11 3.15
N GLU A 61 -16.95 -11.38 1.90
CA GLU A 61 -16.01 -11.62 0.79
C GLU A 61 -15.06 -10.43 0.59
N TYR A 62 -15.60 -9.22 0.60
CA TYR A 62 -14.81 -8.01 0.43
C TYR A 62 -13.80 -7.82 1.57
N LEU A 63 -14.24 -8.00 2.81
CA LEU A 63 -13.39 -7.91 3.99
C LEU A 63 -12.28 -8.98 3.98
N GLN A 64 -12.64 -10.21 3.64
CA GLN A 64 -11.69 -11.32 3.52
C GLN A 64 -10.66 -11.06 2.42
N LYS A 65 -11.10 -10.54 1.27
CA LYS A 65 -10.22 -10.16 0.16
C LYS A 65 -9.19 -9.12 0.61
N ILE A 66 -9.61 -8.02 1.26
CA ILE A 66 -8.67 -7.00 1.72
C ILE A 66 -7.68 -7.57 2.74
N ILE A 67 -8.15 -8.38 3.69
CA ILE A 67 -7.30 -9.03 4.68
C ILE A 67 -6.26 -9.94 4.01
N LEU A 68 -6.68 -10.69 3.00
CA LEU A 68 -5.80 -11.59 2.25
C LEU A 68 -4.76 -10.80 1.44
N ASP A 69 -5.20 -9.81 0.69
CA ASP A 69 -4.35 -8.95 -0.14
C ASP A 69 -3.27 -8.28 0.72
N LYS A 70 -3.65 -7.73 1.88
CA LYS A 70 -2.70 -7.06 2.79
C LYS A 70 -1.72 -8.01 3.46
N LYS A 71 -2.15 -9.23 3.78
CA LYS A 71 -1.24 -10.28 4.26
C LYS A 71 -0.25 -10.66 3.18
N LEU A 72 -0.73 -10.90 1.97
CA LEU A 72 0.09 -11.31 0.82
C LEU A 72 1.10 -10.21 0.47
N GLU A 73 0.68 -8.94 0.45
CA GLU A 73 1.56 -7.79 0.20
C GLU A 73 2.74 -7.76 1.18
N LEU A 74 2.50 -7.93 2.49
CA LEU A 74 3.57 -7.99 3.48
C LEU A 74 4.43 -9.25 3.37
N GLN A 75 3.83 -10.41 3.10
CA GLN A 75 4.57 -11.66 2.93
C GLN A 75 5.55 -11.55 1.76
N LYS A 76 5.12 -10.93 0.65
CA LYS A 76 5.99 -10.65 -0.49
C LYS A 76 7.17 -9.74 -0.11
N LYS A 77 6.91 -8.62 0.59
CA LYS A 77 7.98 -7.71 1.05
C LYS A 77 8.96 -8.41 2.00
N MET A 78 8.45 -9.24 2.90
CA MET A 78 9.28 -10.03 3.80
C MET A 78 10.18 -11.00 3.02
N LEU A 79 9.67 -11.62 1.95
CA LEU A 79 10.45 -12.48 1.06
C LEU A 79 11.52 -11.68 0.29
N GLU A 80 11.19 -10.52 -0.26
CA GLU A 80 12.14 -9.65 -0.96
C GLU A 80 13.31 -9.26 -0.04
N ILE A 81 13.03 -8.82 1.19
CA ILE A 81 14.09 -8.43 2.14
C ILE A 81 14.93 -9.62 2.57
N LYS A 82 14.30 -10.79 2.77
CA LYS A 82 15.01 -12.06 3.03
C LYS A 82 15.94 -12.44 1.87
N SER A 83 15.47 -12.34 0.63
CA SER A 83 16.28 -12.67 -0.55
C SER A 83 17.50 -11.77 -0.70
N GLY A 84 17.40 -10.50 -0.26
CA GLY A 84 18.52 -9.57 -0.21
C GLY A 84 19.51 -9.80 0.94
N GLN A 85 19.34 -10.86 1.75
CA GLN A 85 20.12 -11.16 2.97
C GLN A 85 20.20 -10.00 3.98
N LYS A 86 19.26 -9.04 3.92
CA LYS A 86 19.21 -7.91 4.83
C LYS A 86 18.43 -8.30 6.09
N GLU A 87 19.00 -8.00 7.25
CA GLU A 87 18.23 -8.07 8.48
C GLU A 87 17.09 -7.03 8.45
N TYR A 88 15.90 -7.46 8.83
CA TYR A 88 14.73 -6.58 8.93
C TYR A 88 14.16 -6.58 10.33
N SER A 89 13.64 -5.46 10.80
CA SER A 89 12.86 -5.40 12.04
C SER A 89 11.37 -5.28 11.75
N ALA A 90 10.51 -5.53 12.74
CA ALA A 90 9.08 -5.26 12.61
C ALA A 90 8.78 -3.79 12.27
N ALA A 91 9.64 -2.86 12.67
CA ALA A 91 9.52 -1.44 12.33
C ALA A 91 9.89 -1.19 10.86
N THR A 92 11.02 -1.74 10.40
CA THR A 92 11.48 -1.62 9.00
C THR A 92 10.47 -2.20 8.02
N LEU A 93 9.79 -3.30 8.37
CA LEU A 93 8.74 -3.89 7.54
C LEU A 93 7.54 -2.96 7.37
N ILE A 94 7.11 -2.31 8.45
CA ILE A 94 6.00 -1.34 8.38
C ILE A 94 6.44 -0.08 7.66
N GLU A 95 7.64 0.42 7.93
CA GLU A 95 8.17 1.61 7.26
C GLU A 95 8.34 1.37 5.76
N ALA A 96 8.81 0.20 5.33
CA ALA A 96 8.85 -0.19 3.93
C ALA A 96 7.44 -0.31 3.32
N ASN A 97 6.45 -0.69 4.13
CA ASN A 97 5.05 -0.70 3.71
C ASN A 97 4.47 0.71 3.59
N GLU A 98 4.78 1.61 4.53
CA GLU A 98 4.33 3.00 4.56
C GLU A 98 5.01 3.85 3.51
N LYS A 99 6.32 3.71 3.26
CA LYS A 99 7.05 4.46 2.23
C LYS A 99 6.56 4.18 0.81
N LEU A 100 5.89 3.05 0.56
CA LEU A 100 5.19 2.80 -0.70
C LEU A 100 3.79 3.45 -0.77
N LEU A 101 3.20 3.77 0.38
CA LEU A 101 1.92 4.49 0.49
C LEU A 101 2.11 6.01 0.57
N VAL A 102 3.31 6.48 0.97
CA VAL A 102 3.74 7.87 0.85
C VAL A 102 3.94 8.16 -0.63
N ALA A 103 2.84 8.56 -1.27
CA ALA A 103 2.71 9.21 -2.56
C ALA A 103 3.98 9.16 -3.44
N LYS A 104 4.08 8.14 -4.30
CA LYS A 104 4.80 8.35 -5.56
C LYS A 104 4.05 9.49 -6.27
N THR A 105 4.67 10.66 -6.33
CA THR A 105 4.19 11.72 -7.22
C THR A 105 4.13 11.15 -8.63
N VAL A 106 3.18 11.65 -9.44
CA VAL A 106 3.05 11.25 -10.84
C VAL A 106 4.41 11.36 -11.57
N ASP A 107 5.22 12.35 -11.20
CA ASP A 107 6.61 12.53 -11.63
C ASP A 107 7.53 11.33 -11.33
N CYS A 108 7.48 10.80 -10.10
CA CYS A 108 8.31 9.66 -9.69
C CYS A 108 7.92 8.38 -10.45
N PHE A 109 6.62 8.20 -10.72
CA PHE A 109 6.11 7.09 -11.53
C PHE A 109 6.56 7.19 -12.99
N TYR A 110 6.46 8.37 -13.62
CA TYR A 110 6.93 8.55 -15.01
C TYR A 110 8.44 8.34 -15.15
N LYS A 111 9.24 8.83 -14.19
CA LYS A 111 10.69 8.61 -14.18
C LYS A 111 11.06 7.13 -14.07
N GLU A 112 10.33 6.37 -13.27
CA GLU A 112 10.54 4.92 -13.12
C GLU A 112 10.19 4.17 -14.42
N ILE A 113 9.11 4.56 -15.12
CA ILE A 113 8.76 3.99 -16.44
C ILE A 113 9.85 4.29 -17.48
N ILE A 114 10.31 5.55 -17.56
CA ILE A 114 11.35 5.96 -18.51
C ILE A 114 12.65 5.18 -18.25
N ALA A 115 13.06 5.08 -16.99
CA ALA A 115 14.24 4.30 -16.59
C ALA A 115 14.11 2.81 -16.95
N GLN A 116 12.93 2.20 -16.78
CA GLN A 116 12.71 0.81 -17.19
C GLN A 116 12.75 0.64 -18.72
N CYS A 117 12.24 1.60 -19.49
CA CYS A 117 12.32 1.59 -20.95
C CYS A 117 13.76 1.75 -21.47
N GLU A 118 14.61 2.51 -20.78
CA GLU A 118 16.02 2.69 -21.11
C GLU A 118 16.85 1.44 -20.83
N ILE A 119 16.56 0.73 -19.73
CA ILE A 119 17.21 -0.53 -19.35
C ILE A 119 16.78 -1.69 -20.27
N ASN A 120 15.51 -1.73 -20.67
CA ASN A 120 14.93 -2.79 -21.49
C ASN A 120 15.10 -2.53 -23.00
N GLY A 121 16.27 -2.04 -23.41
CA GLY A 121 16.60 -1.60 -24.76
C GLY A 121 15.80 -2.29 -25.89
N LYS A 122 14.92 -1.49 -26.52
CA LYS A 122 14.12 -1.78 -27.72
C LYS A 122 13.03 -2.85 -27.59
N SER A 123 11.78 -2.40 -27.51
CA SER A 123 10.75 -2.86 -28.44
C SER A 123 9.63 -1.82 -28.60
N SER A 124 9.16 -1.69 -29.84
CA SER A 124 8.25 -0.68 -30.38
C SER A 124 6.92 -0.55 -29.64
N VAL A 125 6.64 0.63 -29.09
CA VAL A 125 5.27 1.17 -29.04
C VAL A 125 5.35 2.64 -29.46
N SER A 126 4.82 2.95 -30.64
CA SER A 126 4.58 4.33 -31.03
C SER A 126 3.47 4.89 -30.14
N CYS A 127 3.83 5.81 -29.25
CA CYS A 127 2.85 6.71 -28.63
C CYS A 127 2.77 7.96 -29.52
N PRO A 128 1.63 8.23 -30.20
CA PRO A 128 1.45 9.49 -30.91
C PRO A 128 1.10 10.57 -29.89
N LEU A 129 2.09 11.11 -29.20
CA LEU A 129 1.94 12.44 -28.60
C LEU A 129 2.16 13.45 -29.73
N LYS A 130 1.09 13.76 -30.46
CA LYS A 130 1.03 15.00 -31.24
C LYS A 130 1.19 16.16 -30.25
N PRO A 131 2.18 17.06 -30.43
CA PRO A 131 2.16 18.34 -29.76
C PRO A 131 0.93 19.10 -30.27
N SER A 132 -0.03 19.38 -29.39
CA SER A 132 -1.07 20.37 -29.67
C SER A 132 -0.40 21.74 -29.66
N ASP A 133 -0.26 22.33 -30.84
CA ASP A 133 0.09 23.74 -31.05
C ASP A 133 -0.72 24.63 -30.09
N SER A 134 -0.03 25.14 -29.06
CA SER A 134 -0.46 26.32 -28.34
C SER A 134 0.50 27.43 -28.74
N ALA A 135 0.08 28.18 -29.76
CA ALA A 135 0.80 29.30 -30.32
C ALA A 135 1.18 30.33 -29.23
N PRO A 136 2.42 30.87 -29.25
CA PRO A 136 2.74 32.04 -28.45
C PRO A 136 2.12 33.29 -29.11
N LEU A 137 1.26 33.99 -28.35
CA LEU A 137 0.82 35.35 -28.63
C LEU A 137 2.05 36.25 -28.83
N LYS A 138 2.30 36.66 -30.07
CA LYS A 138 3.31 37.67 -30.39
C LYS A 138 2.80 39.02 -29.91
N HIS A 139 3.40 39.56 -28.86
CA HIS A 139 3.31 40.98 -28.56
C HIS A 139 4.07 41.75 -29.66
N SER A 140 3.34 42.39 -30.57
CA SER A 140 3.91 43.29 -31.57
C SER A 140 3.86 44.71 -31.01
N THR A 141 4.97 45.17 -30.43
CA THR A 141 5.24 46.59 -30.21
C THR A 141 5.64 47.20 -31.56
N MET A 142 4.84 48.13 -32.09
CA MET A 142 5.23 48.98 -33.21
C MET A 142 6.16 50.10 -32.71
N PRO A 143 7.21 50.45 -33.48
CA PRO A 143 7.86 51.75 -33.42
C PRO A 143 7.65 52.55 -34.73
N PRO A 144 8.09 53.82 -34.82
CA PRO A 144 8.29 54.83 -33.78
C PRO A 144 7.12 55.82 -33.65
#